data_AF-A0A2M8B225-F1
#
_entry.id   AF-A0A2M8B225-F1
#
_cell.length_a   1.000
_cell.length_b   1.000
_cell.length_c   1.000
_cell.angle_alpha   90.00
_cell.angle_beta   90.00
_cell.angle_gamma   90.00
#
_symmetry.space_group_name_H-M   'P 1'
#
loop_
_entity.id
_entity.type
_entity.pdbx_description
1 polymer ?
#
loop_
_entity_poly.entity_id
_entity_poly.type
_entity_poly.pdbx_seq_one_letter_code
_entity_poly.pdbx_strand_id
1 'polypeptide(L)'
;MNRMAQCGSPQLGYGFHSIRDSAERSWHNETRLRTKDQARNGLMSRDTSREGFRATLDWRGSLVETLKDVPPQPDGILLVGINPSPPSVQAGHYYQGRLGRRLWARLERLGLIVSATHGREDEAFADSGNGLTDIVKRPTARASDLDDEELACGASLVREKIRSWNPALILFSFQVAAHRLLGKSAKAGRGPLCEGVPSFLLSGPYAPAEQTAKVDGELLRLLHDLRGQPTVPRRGRGRPVVTEIDSESTAAIVSEAVSPGETGTQHSQRVTAADKTSGIIRFPKQVKILFPDTKSEVEVVLLGVRVRGTYDPRTGPDRERSAVLRLGRATLVSVRTNERLTIRRGASGSVRLD
;
A
#
# COMPACT_ATOMS: atom_id res chain seq x y z
N MET A 1 -5.47 -1.44 -38.46
CA MET A 1 -6.13 -2.64 -37.89
C MET A 1 -5.94 -2.60 -36.38
N ASN A 2 -6.98 -2.28 -35.60
CA ASN A 2 -6.89 -2.33 -34.15
C ASN A 2 -7.23 -3.75 -33.65
N ARG A 3 -6.28 -4.42 -33.00
CA ARG A 3 -6.62 -5.55 -32.11
C ARG A 3 -6.98 -4.96 -30.75
N MET A 4 -8.26 -4.98 -30.39
CA MET A 4 -8.62 -4.85 -28.98
C MET A 4 -8.10 -6.10 -28.26
N ALA A 5 -7.14 -5.92 -27.35
CA ALA A 5 -6.72 -6.98 -26.45
C ALA A 5 -7.86 -7.25 -25.45
N GLN A 6 -8.66 -8.28 -25.72
CA GLN A 6 -9.67 -8.73 -24.76
C GLN A 6 -8.97 -9.20 -23.48
N CYS A 7 -9.40 -8.68 -22.33
CA CYS A 7 -9.02 -9.22 -21.03
C CYS A 7 -9.68 -10.59 -20.85
N GLY A 8 -9.04 -11.64 -21.35
CA GLY A 8 -9.47 -13.01 -21.10
C GLY A 8 -9.44 -13.31 -19.61
N SER A 9 -10.58 -13.66 -19.04
CA SER A 9 -10.66 -14.19 -17.68
C SER A 9 -9.82 -15.47 -17.61
N PRO A 10 -8.91 -15.64 -16.62
CA PRO A 10 -8.27 -16.93 -16.41
C PRO A 10 -9.35 -17.95 -16.06
N GLN A 11 -9.49 -19.01 -16.87
CA GLN A 11 -10.53 -20.03 -16.69
C GLN A 11 -10.23 -20.92 -15.48
N LEU A 12 -10.51 -20.42 -14.28
CA LEU A 12 -10.64 -21.22 -13.08
C LEU A 12 -11.92 -22.06 -13.18
N GLY A 13 -11.76 -23.35 -13.49
CA GLY A 13 -12.84 -24.29 -13.73
C GLY A 13 -13.66 -24.67 -12.48
N TYR A 14 -14.43 -23.72 -11.94
CA TYR A 14 -15.43 -23.96 -10.90
C TYR A 14 -16.83 -24.04 -11.52
N GLY A 15 -17.24 -25.24 -11.92
CA GLY A 15 -18.53 -25.51 -12.55
C GLY A 15 -19.70 -25.46 -11.57
N PHE A 16 -20.25 -24.27 -11.32
CA PHE A 16 -21.52 -24.11 -10.60
C PHE A 16 -22.71 -24.18 -11.56
N HIS A 17 -23.37 -25.35 -11.61
CA HIS A 17 -24.69 -25.46 -12.25
C HIS A 17 -25.77 -24.86 -11.34
N SER A 18 -26.42 -23.80 -11.81
CA SER A 18 -27.61 -23.23 -11.17
C SER A 18 -28.85 -24.04 -11.54
N ILE A 19 -29.36 -24.86 -10.62
CA ILE A 19 -30.73 -25.38 -10.67
C ILE A 19 -31.42 -25.02 -9.36
N ARG A 20 -32.61 -24.44 -9.47
CA ARG A 20 -33.59 -24.37 -8.37
C ARG A 20 -34.91 -24.95 -8.85
N ASP A 21 -35.64 -25.48 -7.87
CA ASP A 21 -37.07 -25.77 -7.89
C ASP A 21 -37.56 -26.74 -8.98
N SER A 22 -37.48 -28.04 -8.67
CA SER A 22 -38.69 -28.89 -8.55
C SER A 22 -38.41 -30.30 -7.98
N ALA A 23 -39.47 -30.90 -7.43
CA ALA A 23 -39.62 -32.31 -7.03
C ALA A 23 -38.78 -32.82 -5.84
N GLU A 24 -39.44 -32.89 -4.67
CA GLU A 24 -39.13 -33.87 -3.63
C GLU A 24 -39.44 -35.30 -4.10
N ARG A 25 -38.93 -36.31 -3.36
CA ARG A 25 -39.15 -37.77 -3.54
C ARG A 25 -38.40 -38.29 -4.78
N SER A 26 -37.58 -39.34 -4.67
CA SER A 26 -37.79 -40.57 -3.91
C SER A 26 -36.46 -41.30 -3.58
N TRP A 27 -36.57 -42.48 -3.00
CA TRP A 27 -35.52 -43.50 -2.84
C TRP A 27 -34.45 -43.28 -1.76
N HIS A 28 -34.83 -43.62 -0.52
CA HIS A 28 -33.97 -44.53 0.23
C HIS A 28 -33.81 -45.83 -0.56
N ASN A 29 -32.60 -46.16 -1.01
CA ASN A 29 -32.00 -47.50 -1.06
C ASN A 29 -30.77 -47.51 -1.98
N GLU A 30 -29.56 -47.64 -1.41
CA GLU A 30 -28.57 -48.65 -1.83
C GLU A 30 -27.37 -48.66 -0.87
N THR A 31 -27.57 -49.36 0.25
CA THR A 31 -26.49 -49.70 1.19
C THR A 31 -25.72 -50.91 0.66
N ARG A 32 -24.38 -50.87 0.72
CA ARG A 32 -23.41 -51.88 0.23
C ARG A 32 -23.30 -52.01 -1.30
N LEU A 33 -22.12 -51.68 -1.82
CA LEU A 33 -21.15 -52.68 -2.28
C LEU A 33 -19.73 -52.06 -2.37
N ARG A 34 -18.70 -52.90 -2.46
CA ARG A 34 -17.26 -52.55 -2.58
C ARG A 34 -16.63 -51.80 -1.40
N THR A 35 -16.51 -52.52 -0.28
CA THR A 35 -15.30 -52.43 0.54
C THR A 35 -14.09 -53.06 -0.20
N LYS A 36 -12.88 -52.80 0.31
CA LYS A 36 -11.56 -53.30 -0.19
C LYS A 36 -11.02 -52.64 -1.48
N ASP A 37 -10.36 -51.50 -1.28
CA ASP A 37 -9.04 -51.22 -1.91
C ASP A 37 -8.13 -50.28 -1.06
N GLN A 38 -8.58 -49.86 0.13
CA GLN A 38 -7.72 -49.23 1.13
C GLN A 38 -6.76 -50.24 1.79
N ALA A 39 -5.66 -50.63 1.11
CA ALA A 39 -4.50 -51.28 1.77
C ALA A 39 -3.21 -51.38 0.90
N ARG A 40 -2.83 -50.40 0.07
CA ARG A 40 -1.46 -50.35 -0.54
C ARG A 40 -1.05 -48.99 -1.13
N ASN A 41 -0.67 -48.07 -0.24
CA ASN A 41 0.51 -47.19 -0.38
C ASN A 41 0.54 -46.24 0.83
N GLY A 42 1.32 -46.60 1.84
CA GLY A 42 1.60 -45.71 2.96
C GLY A 42 2.63 -44.64 2.61
N LEU A 43 2.66 -43.58 3.41
CA LEU A 43 3.75 -42.58 3.43
C LEU A 43 3.96 -41.75 2.15
N MET A 44 2.90 -41.12 1.64
CA MET A 44 3.08 -39.76 1.11
C MET A 44 3.13 -38.78 2.28
N SER A 45 4.22 -38.02 2.38
CA SER A 45 4.46 -37.07 3.47
C SER A 45 3.37 -36.01 3.53
N ARG A 46 2.91 -35.67 4.75
CA ARG A 46 2.27 -34.37 5.01
C ARG A 46 3.36 -33.31 5.09
N ASP A 47 3.92 -32.94 3.94
CA ASP A 47 4.84 -31.82 3.89
C ASP A 47 4.06 -30.52 4.06
N THR A 48 4.05 -30.00 5.29
CA THR A 48 3.39 -28.74 5.64
C THR A 48 4.36 -27.55 5.66
N SER A 49 5.40 -27.57 4.83
CA SER A 49 6.25 -26.41 4.53
C SER A 49 5.50 -25.33 3.71
N ARG A 50 4.47 -24.74 4.33
CA ARG A 50 3.54 -23.78 3.71
C ARG A 50 4.25 -22.61 3.02
N GLU A 51 4.23 -22.58 1.69
CA GLU A 51 4.68 -21.48 0.82
C GLU A 51 3.80 -20.20 0.88
N GLY A 52 3.02 -20.04 1.95
CA GLY A 52 2.11 -18.92 2.17
C GLY A 52 1.10 -18.76 1.04
N PHE A 53 1.15 -17.59 0.39
CA PHE A 53 0.31 -17.18 -0.72
C PHE A 53 0.99 -17.28 -2.09
N ARG A 54 2.24 -17.78 -2.21
CA ARG A 54 2.88 -17.95 -3.53
C ARG A 54 2.01 -18.80 -4.47
N ALA A 55 1.98 -18.43 -5.75
CA ALA A 55 1.35 -19.20 -6.82
C ALA A 55 1.89 -18.77 -8.19
N THR A 56 1.77 -19.66 -9.19
CA THR A 56 1.95 -19.33 -10.61
C THR A 56 0.58 -19.24 -11.27
N LEU A 57 0.31 -18.17 -12.00
CA LEU A 57 -0.94 -17.96 -12.75
C LEU A 57 -0.67 -17.24 -14.07
N ASP A 58 -1.59 -17.39 -15.02
CA ASP A 58 -1.59 -16.59 -16.25
C ASP A 58 -1.92 -15.13 -15.93
N TRP A 59 -1.11 -14.22 -16.49
CA TRP A 59 -1.38 -12.80 -16.57
C TRP A 59 -1.18 -12.31 -18.01
N ARG A 60 -2.30 -12.02 -18.71
CA ARG A 60 -2.33 -11.52 -20.10
C ARG A 60 -1.70 -12.49 -21.13
N GLY A 61 -1.80 -13.81 -20.93
CA GLY A 61 -1.20 -14.82 -21.81
C GLY A 61 0.26 -15.11 -21.47
N SER A 62 0.64 -15.00 -20.20
CA SER A 62 2.01 -15.25 -19.71
C SER A 62 1.97 -15.75 -18.28
N LEU A 63 2.56 -16.91 -18.01
CA LEU A 63 2.67 -17.45 -16.66
C LEU A 63 3.64 -16.60 -15.83
N VAL A 64 3.18 -16.11 -14.68
CA VAL A 64 3.98 -15.33 -13.72
C VAL A 64 3.93 -15.97 -12.34
N GLU A 65 5.08 -16.11 -11.70
CA GLU A 65 5.16 -16.37 -10.25
C GLU A 65 4.72 -15.10 -9.52
N THR A 66 3.81 -15.23 -8.56
CA THR A 66 3.13 -14.13 -7.90
C THR A 66 2.50 -14.60 -6.59
N LEU A 67 1.56 -13.84 -6.03
CA LEU A 67 0.73 -14.24 -4.90
C LEU A 67 -0.70 -14.55 -5.37
N LYS A 68 -1.31 -15.62 -4.89
CA LYS A 68 -2.75 -15.90 -5.08
C LYS A 68 -3.58 -14.91 -4.28
N ASP A 69 -4.73 -14.50 -4.82
CA ASP A 69 -5.66 -13.64 -4.08
C ASP A 69 -6.37 -14.43 -2.97
N VAL A 70 -6.84 -13.71 -1.95
CA VAL A 70 -7.58 -14.25 -0.82
C VAL A 70 -8.97 -13.62 -0.80
N PRO A 71 -10.07 -14.40 -0.93
CA PRO A 71 -11.42 -13.87 -0.80
C PRO A 71 -11.72 -13.52 0.67
N PRO A 72 -12.36 -12.37 0.96
CA PRO A 72 -12.86 -12.04 2.28
C PRO A 72 -14.09 -12.90 2.64
N GLN A 73 -14.39 -13.00 3.94
CA GLN A 73 -15.70 -13.42 4.44
C GLN A 73 -16.75 -12.30 4.21
N PRO A 74 -18.07 -12.56 4.33
CA PRO A 74 -19.11 -11.59 3.95
C PRO A 74 -19.09 -10.24 4.71
N ASP A 75 -18.53 -10.21 5.91
CA ASP A 75 -18.29 -9.02 6.75
C ASP A 75 -16.82 -8.52 6.69
N GLY A 76 -15.95 -9.21 5.97
CA GLY A 76 -14.52 -8.95 5.88
C GLY A 76 -14.16 -7.74 5.02
N ILE A 77 -12.97 -7.19 5.26
CA ILE A 77 -12.36 -6.10 4.49
C ILE A 77 -11.56 -6.68 3.33
N LEU A 78 -11.71 -6.14 2.12
CA LEU A 78 -10.82 -6.43 1.00
C LEU A 78 -9.70 -5.39 0.92
N LEU A 79 -8.47 -5.78 1.27
CA LEU A 79 -7.28 -4.95 1.13
C LEU A 79 -6.73 -5.03 -0.31
N VAL A 80 -6.79 -3.92 -1.04
CA VAL A 80 -6.40 -3.82 -2.45
C VAL A 80 -5.04 -3.13 -2.59
N GLY A 81 -4.07 -3.89 -3.11
CA GLY A 81 -2.74 -3.42 -3.49
C GLY A 81 -2.64 -2.99 -4.96
N ILE A 82 -1.43 -2.61 -5.39
CA ILE A 82 -1.18 -2.27 -6.81
C ILE A 82 -0.73 -3.53 -7.55
N ASN A 83 0.41 -4.09 -7.13
CA ASN A 83 0.97 -5.35 -7.57
C ASN A 83 1.97 -5.90 -6.53
N PRO A 84 2.29 -7.21 -6.55
CA PRO A 84 3.29 -7.79 -5.67
C PRO A 84 4.70 -7.23 -5.93
N SER A 85 5.43 -6.95 -4.86
CA SER A 85 6.87 -6.66 -4.96
C SER A 85 7.66 -7.99 -5.05
N PRO A 86 8.84 -8.03 -5.71
CA PRO A 86 9.66 -9.24 -5.75
C PRO A 86 10.02 -9.81 -4.36
N PRO A 87 10.32 -9.00 -3.31
CA PRO A 87 10.49 -9.53 -1.96
C PRO A 87 9.22 -10.16 -1.36
N SER A 88 8.03 -9.71 -1.77
CA SER A 88 6.76 -10.33 -1.37
C SER A 88 6.60 -11.71 -2.01
N VAL A 89 6.83 -11.81 -3.32
CA VAL A 89 6.75 -13.10 -4.04
C VAL A 89 7.82 -14.06 -3.55
N GLN A 90 9.06 -13.59 -3.36
CA GLN A 90 10.16 -14.39 -2.81
C GLN A 90 9.85 -14.96 -1.41
N ALA A 91 9.15 -14.21 -0.56
CA ALA A 91 8.67 -14.69 0.74
C ALA A 91 7.44 -15.61 0.63
N GLY A 92 6.64 -15.49 -0.44
CA GLY A 92 5.29 -16.03 -0.53
C GLY A 92 4.24 -15.22 0.24
N HIS A 93 4.55 -13.98 0.64
CA HIS A 93 3.71 -13.18 1.54
C HIS A 93 3.44 -11.76 1.02
N TYR A 94 2.22 -11.28 1.22
CA TYR A 94 1.78 -9.94 0.88
C TYR A 94 2.52 -8.86 1.68
N TYR A 95 2.66 -7.68 1.06
CA TYR A 95 3.24 -6.47 1.65
C TYR A 95 4.51 -6.72 2.49
N GLN A 96 5.60 -7.14 1.84
CA GLN A 96 6.89 -7.34 2.49
C GLN A 96 7.81 -6.12 2.44
N GLY A 97 8.93 -6.21 3.15
CA GLY A 97 9.93 -5.15 3.23
C GLY A 97 9.47 -3.89 3.99
N ARG A 98 10.19 -2.77 3.81
CA ARG A 98 10.08 -1.59 4.68
C ARG A 98 8.71 -0.90 4.65
N LEU A 99 8.04 -0.84 3.50
CA LEU A 99 6.72 -0.21 3.39
C LEU A 99 5.60 -1.15 3.85
N GLY A 100 5.75 -2.44 3.57
CA GLY A 100 4.80 -3.46 3.99
C GLY A 100 4.72 -3.62 5.51
N ARG A 101 5.86 -3.76 6.19
CA ARG A 101 5.92 -3.75 7.67
C ARG A 101 5.29 -2.51 8.32
N ARG A 102 5.28 -1.37 7.63
CA ARG A 102 4.61 -0.13 8.09
C ARG A 102 3.11 -0.15 7.88
N LEU A 103 2.62 -0.84 6.85
CA LEU A 103 1.20 -1.08 6.64
C LEU A 103 0.70 -2.06 7.69
N TRP A 104 1.37 -3.21 7.88
CA TRP A 104 0.96 -4.22 8.87
C TRP A 104 0.91 -3.66 10.29
N ALA A 105 1.99 -3.02 10.77
CA ALA A 105 1.98 -2.38 12.08
C ALA A 105 0.96 -1.23 12.21
N ARG A 106 0.41 -0.68 11.11
CA ARG A 106 -0.71 0.28 11.14
C ARG A 106 -2.05 -0.45 11.26
N LEU A 107 -2.28 -1.51 10.49
CA LEU A 107 -3.50 -2.31 10.54
C LEU A 107 -3.66 -3.02 11.88
N GLU A 108 -2.56 -3.49 12.48
CA GLU A 108 -2.49 -4.00 13.85
C GLU A 108 -2.92 -2.96 14.89
N ARG A 109 -2.35 -1.74 14.87
CA ARG A 109 -2.79 -0.62 15.74
C ARG A 109 -4.24 -0.18 15.51
N LEU A 110 -4.83 -0.53 14.37
CA LEU A 110 -6.24 -0.25 14.04
C LEU A 110 -7.18 -1.41 14.46
N GLY A 111 -6.67 -2.47 15.10
CA GLY A 111 -7.47 -3.63 15.52
C GLY A 111 -7.99 -4.47 14.34
N LEU A 112 -7.30 -4.44 13.20
CA LEU A 112 -7.61 -5.23 12.00
C LEU A 112 -6.79 -6.51 11.89
N ILE A 113 -5.81 -6.70 12.78
CA ILE A 113 -4.95 -7.89 12.88
C ILE A 113 -4.74 -8.15 14.36
N VAL A 114 -4.80 -9.41 14.78
CA VAL A 114 -4.55 -9.84 16.17
C VAL A 114 -3.41 -10.86 16.17
N SER A 115 -2.39 -10.64 17.01
CA SER A 115 -1.30 -11.58 17.29
C SER A 115 -0.58 -12.15 16.05
N ALA A 116 -0.13 -11.29 15.14
CA ALA A 116 0.57 -11.73 13.94
C ALA A 116 1.99 -12.29 14.20
N THR A 117 2.36 -13.34 13.46
CA THR A 117 3.76 -13.77 13.35
C THR A 117 4.50 -12.84 12.39
N HIS A 118 5.72 -12.42 12.72
CA HIS A 118 6.47 -11.48 11.89
C HIS A 118 6.77 -12.04 10.49
N GLY A 119 6.47 -11.26 9.45
CA GLY A 119 6.56 -11.66 8.05
C GLY A 119 5.35 -12.44 7.53
N ARG A 120 4.40 -12.80 8.41
CA ARG A 120 3.16 -13.54 8.15
C ARG A 120 1.93 -12.73 8.60
N GLU A 121 2.05 -11.41 8.61
CA GLU A 121 0.97 -10.51 9.04
C GLU A 121 -0.24 -10.53 8.07
N ASP A 122 -0.04 -11.04 6.85
CA ASP A 122 -1.08 -11.32 5.87
C ASP A 122 -1.91 -12.56 6.17
N GLU A 123 -1.28 -13.64 6.68
CA GLU A 123 -2.00 -14.81 7.18
C GLU A 123 -2.91 -14.41 8.35
N ALA A 124 -2.39 -13.66 9.32
CA ALA A 124 -3.19 -13.18 10.46
C ALA A 124 -4.33 -12.21 10.05
N PHE A 125 -4.14 -11.41 8.99
CA PHE A 125 -5.21 -10.58 8.41
C PHE A 125 -6.29 -11.43 7.74
N ALA A 126 -5.91 -12.48 7.00
CA ALA A 126 -6.82 -13.41 6.33
C ALA A 126 -7.58 -14.31 7.32
N ASP A 127 -6.90 -14.86 8.33
CA ASP A 127 -7.50 -15.65 9.41
C ASP A 127 -8.52 -14.82 10.21
N SER A 128 -8.36 -13.49 10.25
CA SER A 128 -9.33 -12.52 10.79
C SER A 128 -10.52 -12.24 9.83
N GLY A 129 -10.74 -13.07 8.81
CA GLY A 129 -11.85 -12.98 7.86
C GLY A 129 -11.67 -12.03 6.68
N ASN A 130 -10.51 -11.38 6.55
CA ASN A 130 -10.27 -10.36 5.52
C ASN A 130 -9.69 -10.95 4.22
N GLY A 131 -9.79 -10.18 3.14
CA GLY A 131 -9.35 -10.55 1.80
C GLY A 131 -8.17 -9.72 1.29
N LEU A 132 -7.42 -10.27 0.35
CA LEU A 132 -6.22 -9.68 -0.25
C LEU A 132 -6.27 -9.82 -1.77
N THR A 133 -6.11 -8.71 -2.51
CA THR A 133 -5.91 -8.72 -3.96
C THR A 133 -4.99 -7.59 -4.38
N ASP A 134 -4.35 -7.73 -5.53
CA ASP A 134 -3.74 -6.62 -6.25
C ASP A 134 -4.57 -6.25 -7.48
N ILE A 135 -4.37 -5.06 -8.03
CA ILE A 135 -4.86 -4.71 -9.37
C ILE A 135 -4.13 -5.56 -10.42
N VAL A 136 -2.79 -5.58 -10.40
CA VAL A 136 -1.95 -6.30 -11.36
C VAL A 136 -1.25 -7.47 -10.68
N LYS A 137 -1.35 -8.68 -11.24
CA LYS A 137 -0.68 -9.86 -10.67
C LYS A 137 0.80 -9.97 -11.07
N ARG A 138 1.25 -9.33 -12.14
CA ARG A 138 2.68 -9.32 -12.54
C ARG A 138 3.54 -8.57 -11.50
N PRO A 139 4.58 -9.20 -10.91
CA PRO A 139 5.42 -8.51 -9.93
C PRO A 139 6.38 -7.52 -10.59
N THR A 140 6.65 -6.39 -9.93
CA THR A 140 7.65 -5.41 -10.38
C THR A 140 8.38 -4.73 -9.23
N ALA A 141 9.58 -4.22 -9.51
CA ALA A 141 10.36 -3.47 -8.52
C ALA A 141 9.68 -2.14 -8.12
N ARG A 142 8.89 -1.54 -9.03
CA ARG A 142 8.08 -0.33 -8.77
C ARG A 142 6.76 -0.39 -9.53
N ALA A 143 5.72 0.21 -8.95
CA ALA A 143 4.43 0.43 -9.61
C ALA A 143 4.49 1.33 -10.87
N SER A 144 5.64 2.00 -11.11
CA SER A 144 5.93 2.72 -12.37
C SER A 144 6.29 1.80 -13.54
N ASP A 145 6.58 0.53 -13.25
CA ASP A 145 7.08 -0.46 -14.21
C ASP A 145 5.91 -1.33 -14.75
N LEU A 146 4.67 -0.83 -14.56
CA LEU A 146 3.40 -1.35 -15.04
C LEU A 146 2.83 -0.42 -16.11
N ASP A 147 2.23 -0.97 -17.16
CA ASP A 147 1.60 -0.15 -18.20
C ASP A 147 0.14 0.23 -17.86
N ASP A 148 -0.41 1.20 -18.60
CA ASP A 148 -1.79 1.68 -18.40
C ASP A 148 -2.86 0.62 -18.75
N GLU A 149 -2.55 -0.34 -19.64
CA GLU A 149 -3.47 -1.42 -20.04
C GLU A 149 -3.53 -2.51 -18.97
N GLU A 150 -2.42 -2.92 -18.37
CA GLU A 150 -2.39 -3.84 -17.22
C GLU A 150 -3.21 -3.29 -16.07
N LEU A 151 -3.02 -2.01 -15.74
CA LEU A 151 -3.73 -1.33 -14.66
C LEU A 151 -5.21 -1.12 -14.98
N ALA A 152 -5.60 -1.04 -16.26
CA ALA A 152 -7.01 -1.02 -16.68
C ALA A 152 -7.63 -2.43 -16.62
N CYS A 153 -6.96 -3.43 -17.18
CA CYS A 153 -7.39 -4.83 -17.24
C CYS A 153 -7.57 -5.40 -15.83
N GLY A 154 -6.57 -5.20 -14.97
CA GLY A 154 -6.61 -5.56 -13.55
C GLY A 154 -7.73 -4.86 -12.77
N ALA A 155 -8.03 -3.60 -13.12
CA ALA A 155 -9.12 -2.87 -12.50
C ALA A 155 -10.51 -3.37 -12.93
N SER A 156 -10.64 -4.01 -14.09
CA SER A 156 -11.87 -4.75 -14.45
C SER A 156 -11.98 -6.05 -13.66
N LEU A 157 -10.91 -6.86 -13.64
CA LEU A 157 -10.86 -8.12 -12.89
C LEU A 157 -11.11 -7.93 -11.38
N VAL A 158 -10.63 -6.84 -10.77
CA VAL A 158 -10.90 -6.55 -9.35
C VAL A 158 -12.34 -6.06 -9.12
N ARG A 159 -12.98 -5.37 -10.09
CA ARG A 159 -14.43 -5.07 -10.00
C ARG A 159 -15.27 -6.34 -10.02
N GLU A 160 -14.91 -7.32 -10.86
CA GLU A 160 -15.56 -8.64 -10.91
C GLU A 160 -15.41 -9.37 -9.57
N LYS A 161 -14.20 -9.40 -8.98
CA LYS A 161 -13.97 -9.93 -7.62
C LYS A 161 -14.81 -9.21 -6.57
N ILE A 162 -14.87 -7.88 -6.58
CA ILE A 162 -15.68 -7.10 -5.62
C ILE A 162 -17.17 -7.49 -5.72
N ARG A 163 -17.72 -7.60 -6.94
CA ARG A 163 -19.12 -8.06 -7.16
C ARG A 163 -19.36 -9.49 -6.67
N SER A 164 -18.38 -10.38 -6.87
CA SER A 164 -18.49 -11.80 -6.50
C SER A 164 -18.25 -12.08 -5.01
N TRP A 165 -17.44 -11.27 -4.33
CA TRP A 165 -17.06 -11.47 -2.93
C TRP A 165 -17.86 -10.59 -1.97
N ASN A 166 -18.38 -9.46 -2.45
CA ASN A 166 -19.19 -8.49 -1.70
C ASN A 166 -18.64 -8.19 -0.28
N PRO A 167 -17.38 -7.73 -0.14
CA PRO A 167 -16.81 -7.36 1.15
C PRO A 167 -17.59 -6.22 1.82
N ALA A 168 -17.49 -6.10 3.16
CA ALA A 168 -18.08 -4.98 3.88
C ALA A 168 -17.37 -3.64 3.60
N LEU A 169 -16.08 -3.68 3.25
CA LEU A 169 -15.23 -2.52 2.99
C LEU A 169 -14.12 -2.86 2.00
N ILE A 170 -13.83 -1.96 1.07
CA ILE A 170 -12.62 -1.99 0.23
C ILE A 170 -11.60 -1.01 0.81
N LEU A 171 -10.46 -1.53 1.26
CA LEU A 171 -9.37 -0.74 1.84
C LEU A 171 -8.20 -0.64 0.87
N PHE A 172 -7.85 0.58 0.46
CA PHE A 172 -6.71 0.83 -0.41
C PHE A 172 -5.45 1.18 0.39
N SER A 173 -4.39 0.40 0.19
CA SER A 173 -3.05 0.69 0.75
C SER A 173 -2.35 1.84 0.04
N PHE A 174 -2.61 2.04 -1.25
CA PHE A 174 -1.95 3.03 -2.09
C PHE A 174 -2.90 3.73 -3.07
N GLN A 175 -2.63 5.01 -3.30
CA GLN A 175 -3.45 5.90 -4.15
C GLN A 175 -3.62 5.38 -5.59
N VAL A 176 -2.63 4.69 -6.17
CA VAL A 176 -2.72 4.20 -7.57
C VAL A 176 -3.85 3.20 -7.74
N ALA A 177 -4.00 2.24 -6.82
CA ALA A 177 -5.08 1.24 -6.87
C ALA A 177 -6.46 1.91 -6.72
N ALA A 178 -6.58 2.81 -5.74
CA ALA A 178 -7.77 3.65 -5.56
C ALA A 178 -8.10 4.47 -6.83
N HIS A 179 -7.09 5.03 -7.51
CA HIS A 179 -7.31 5.85 -8.71
C HIS A 179 -7.77 5.06 -9.94
N ARG A 180 -7.50 3.74 -10.01
CA ARG A 180 -8.02 2.85 -11.08
C ARG A 180 -9.45 2.37 -10.81
N LEU A 181 -9.82 2.17 -9.54
CA LEU A 181 -11.17 1.72 -9.16
C LEU A 181 -12.16 2.87 -8.93
N LEU A 182 -11.72 3.97 -8.32
CA LEU A 182 -12.55 5.12 -7.88
C LEU A 182 -12.34 6.40 -8.73
N GLY A 183 -11.31 6.44 -9.57
CA GLY A 183 -10.95 7.62 -10.38
C GLY A 183 -9.93 8.56 -9.74
N LYS A 184 -9.33 9.44 -10.57
CA LYS A 184 -8.19 10.32 -10.20
C LYS A 184 -8.50 11.38 -9.14
N SER A 185 -9.78 11.61 -8.83
CA SER A 185 -10.23 12.55 -7.80
C SER A 185 -10.02 12.02 -6.37
N ALA A 186 -10.02 10.69 -6.18
CA ALA A 186 -10.01 10.05 -4.86
C ALA A 186 -8.81 10.51 -3.99
N LYS A 187 -9.10 10.75 -2.71
CA LYS A 187 -8.15 11.20 -1.67
C LYS A 187 -8.11 10.20 -0.53
N ALA A 188 -7.13 10.33 0.37
CA ALA A 188 -7.13 9.57 1.62
C ALA A 188 -8.33 9.97 2.50
N GLY A 189 -8.87 9.01 3.25
CA GLY A 189 -10.20 9.10 3.87
C GLY A 189 -11.21 8.21 3.16
N ARG A 190 -12.51 8.46 3.41
CA ARG A 190 -13.63 7.72 2.79
C ARG A 190 -13.75 8.03 1.29
N GLY A 191 -13.90 7.00 0.46
CA GLY A 191 -14.13 7.12 -0.98
C GLY A 191 -15.61 6.94 -1.38
N PRO A 192 -15.94 7.10 -2.68
CA PRO A 192 -17.24 6.72 -3.22
C PRO A 192 -17.45 5.19 -3.14
N LEU A 193 -18.68 4.72 -3.34
CA LEU A 193 -18.95 3.29 -3.47
C LEU A 193 -18.25 2.73 -4.72
N CYS A 194 -17.67 1.54 -4.61
CA CYS A 194 -17.11 0.79 -5.73
C CYS A 194 -17.92 -0.49 -5.90
N GLU A 195 -18.60 -0.66 -7.03
CA GLU A 195 -19.54 -1.77 -7.28
C GLU A 195 -20.62 -1.93 -6.17
N GLY A 196 -20.98 -0.83 -5.50
CA GLY A 196 -21.93 -0.80 -4.38
C GLY A 196 -21.29 -0.91 -2.98
N VAL A 197 -20.05 -1.37 -2.89
CA VAL A 197 -19.32 -1.56 -1.63
C VAL A 197 -18.66 -0.25 -1.14
N PRO A 198 -18.70 0.07 0.17
CA PRO A 198 -17.94 1.19 0.74
C PRO A 198 -16.44 1.11 0.45
N SER A 199 -15.79 2.25 0.23
CA SER A 199 -14.33 2.29 0.03
C SER A 199 -13.62 3.29 0.93
N PHE A 200 -12.35 3.01 1.21
CA PHE A 200 -11.49 3.86 2.03
C PHE A 200 -10.05 3.82 1.51
N LEU A 201 -9.38 4.97 1.40
CA LEU A 201 -7.97 5.07 1.03
C LEU A 201 -7.15 5.52 2.24
N LEU A 202 -6.17 4.72 2.63
CA LEU A 202 -5.22 5.08 3.68
C LEU A 202 -4.36 6.28 3.27
N SER A 203 -3.91 7.07 4.26
CA SER A 203 -2.88 8.09 4.02
C SER A 203 -1.60 7.41 3.51
N GLY A 204 -0.98 7.97 2.47
CA GLY A 204 0.19 7.36 1.83
C GLY A 204 1.38 7.21 2.80
N PRO A 205 2.32 6.28 2.55
CA PRO A 205 3.36 5.83 3.50
C PRO A 205 4.42 6.88 3.91
N TYR A 206 4.25 8.13 3.47
CA TYR A 206 5.10 9.28 3.72
C TYR A 206 4.33 10.54 4.16
N ALA A 207 3.01 10.45 4.42
CA ALA A 207 2.21 11.54 4.96
C ALA A 207 2.75 12.05 6.31
N PRO A 208 2.32 13.24 6.79
CA PRO A 208 2.47 13.66 8.18
C PRO A 208 1.70 12.71 9.12
N ALA A 209 2.11 12.56 10.38
CA ALA A 209 1.33 11.76 11.32
C ALA A 209 -0.01 12.42 11.66
N GLU A 210 -0.12 13.74 11.71
CA GLU A 210 -1.40 14.45 11.92
C GLU A 210 -2.46 14.04 10.87
N GLN A 211 -2.13 14.15 9.58
CA GLN A 211 -2.98 13.67 8.49
C GLN A 211 -3.27 12.17 8.60
N THR A 212 -2.30 11.39 9.07
CA THR A 212 -2.43 9.93 9.22
C THR A 212 -3.37 9.57 10.35
N ALA A 213 -3.26 10.23 11.51
CA ALA A 213 -4.12 10.05 12.67
C ALA A 213 -5.56 10.51 12.39
N LYS A 214 -5.75 11.61 11.65
CA LYS A 214 -7.08 12.02 11.17
C LYS A 214 -7.71 10.94 10.30
N VAL A 215 -6.99 10.44 9.29
CA VAL A 215 -7.47 9.38 8.38
C VAL A 215 -7.67 8.05 9.12
N ASP A 216 -6.82 7.71 10.09
CA ASP A 216 -6.97 6.52 10.92
C ASP A 216 -8.22 6.62 11.83
N GLY A 217 -8.51 7.81 12.39
CA GLY A 217 -9.74 8.06 13.15
C GLY A 217 -11.01 8.12 12.29
N GLU A 218 -10.93 8.53 11.01
CA GLU A 218 -12.02 8.36 10.03
C GLU A 218 -12.28 6.88 9.73
N LEU A 219 -11.23 6.06 9.60
CA LEU A 219 -11.36 4.62 9.36
C LEU A 219 -11.94 3.89 10.59
N LEU A 220 -11.47 4.18 11.81
CA LEU A 220 -11.98 3.56 13.02
C LEU A 220 -13.48 3.81 13.23
N ARG A 221 -13.97 5.02 12.91
CA ARG A 221 -15.41 5.33 12.92
C ARG A 221 -16.17 4.52 11.87
N LEU A 222 -15.68 4.46 10.62
CA LEU A 222 -16.31 3.64 9.58
C LEU A 222 -16.34 2.14 9.94
N LEU A 223 -15.32 1.63 10.60
CA LEU A 223 -15.27 0.24 11.09
C LEU A 223 -16.26 -0.01 12.24
N HIS A 224 -16.43 0.96 13.14
CA HIS A 224 -17.46 0.91 14.18
C HIS A 224 -18.86 0.94 13.56
N ASP A 225 -19.11 1.86 12.63
CA ASP A 225 -20.39 1.99 11.90
C ASP A 225 -20.77 0.68 11.19
N LEU A 226 -19.80 -0.02 10.60
CA LEU A 226 -20.01 -1.29 9.92
C LEU A 226 -20.30 -2.45 10.89
N ARG A 227 -19.60 -2.51 12.03
CA ARG A 227 -19.84 -3.54 13.07
C ARG A 227 -21.13 -3.31 13.85
N GLY A 228 -21.59 -2.06 13.98
CA GLY A 228 -22.82 -1.70 14.70
C GLY A 228 -24.11 -1.92 13.91
N GLN A 229 -24.05 -2.39 12.65
CA GLN A 229 -25.23 -2.59 11.81
C GLN A 229 -25.71 -4.05 11.86
N PRO A 230 -26.97 -4.32 12.24
CA PRO A 230 -27.53 -5.67 12.13
C PRO A 230 -27.57 -6.11 10.65
N THR A 231 -27.30 -7.38 10.39
CA THR A 231 -27.12 -7.96 9.06
C THR A 231 -28.44 -8.13 8.30
N VAL A 232 -29.06 -7.01 7.93
CA VAL A 232 -30.29 -6.94 7.13
C VAL A 232 -29.94 -6.99 5.63
N PRO A 233 -30.60 -7.85 4.82
CA PRO A 233 -30.42 -7.86 3.37
C PRO A 233 -30.75 -6.50 2.73
N ARG A 234 -29.73 -5.78 2.25
CA ARG A 234 -29.88 -4.38 1.81
C ARG A 234 -30.62 -4.23 0.47
N ARG A 235 -31.93 -4.00 0.56
CA ARG A 235 -32.74 -3.29 -0.45
C ARG A 235 -33.42 -2.08 0.18
N GLY A 236 -33.74 -1.07 -0.63
CA GLY A 236 -34.55 0.09 -0.23
C GLY A 236 -33.75 1.35 0.09
N ARG A 237 -34.40 2.52 -0.03
CA ARG A 237 -33.82 3.85 0.21
C ARG A 237 -34.47 4.49 1.44
N GLY A 238 -33.69 5.17 2.27
CA GLY A 238 -34.18 5.97 3.40
C GLY A 238 -33.17 7.07 3.75
N ARG A 239 -33.66 8.25 4.18
CA ARG A 239 -32.84 9.40 4.60
C ARG A 239 -32.82 9.49 6.14
N PRO A 240 -31.65 9.68 6.79
CA PRO A 240 -31.58 10.15 8.17
C PRO A 240 -31.79 11.67 8.27
N VAL A 241 -32.03 12.15 9.49
CA VAL A 241 -32.19 13.56 9.89
C VAL A 241 -30.94 14.03 10.65
N VAL A 242 -30.77 15.35 10.81
CA VAL A 242 -29.60 16.02 11.43
C VAL A 242 -29.87 16.42 12.89
N THR A 243 -28.83 16.39 13.73
CA THR A 243 -28.74 17.13 15.00
C THR A 243 -27.27 17.46 15.32
N GLU A 244 -27.02 18.54 16.08
CA GLU A 244 -25.73 19.26 16.23
C GLU A 244 -25.65 19.89 17.67
N ILE A 245 -24.50 20.37 18.20
CA ILE A 245 -23.16 20.56 17.60
C ILE A 245 -22.14 19.52 18.15
N ASP A 246 -21.20 19.69 19.11
CA ASP A 246 -20.76 20.80 20.00
C ASP A 246 -19.23 20.72 20.30
N SER A 247 -18.67 21.74 20.97
CA SER A 247 -17.22 21.94 21.28
C SER A 247 -16.87 21.63 22.76
N GLU A 248 -15.67 21.79 23.34
CA GLU A 248 -14.40 22.46 23.00
C GLU A 248 -13.25 21.97 23.93
N SER A 249 -11.96 22.08 23.54
CA SER A 249 -10.80 22.41 24.44
C SER A 249 -9.42 22.17 23.79
N THR A 250 -8.39 22.91 24.24
CA THR A 250 -7.01 22.88 23.71
C THR A 250 -5.95 23.04 24.82
N ALA A 251 -4.81 22.33 24.73
CA ALA A 251 -3.59 22.60 25.51
C ALA A 251 -2.34 22.10 24.78
N ALA A 252 -1.16 22.67 25.08
CA ALA A 252 0.12 22.38 24.39
C ALA A 252 1.27 22.10 25.37
N ILE A 253 2.33 21.42 24.90
CA ILE A 253 3.61 21.23 25.62
C ILE A 253 4.79 21.55 24.68
N VAL A 254 5.91 21.98 25.27
CA VAL A 254 6.98 22.77 24.65
C VAL A 254 8.16 21.92 24.12
N SER A 255 8.94 22.46 23.19
CA SER A 255 10.17 21.90 22.64
C SER A 255 11.44 22.26 23.43
N GLU A 256 12.38 21.32 23.56
CA GLU A 256 13.74 21.58 24.05
C GLU A 256 14.81 21.37 22.96
N ALA A 257 15.96 22.04 23.10
CA ALA A 257 17.02 22.11 22.10
C ALA A 257 18.36 21.54 22.62
N VAL A 258 19.23 21.10 21.70
CA VAL A 258 20.56 20.52 22.03
C VAL A 258 21.63 21.12 21.11
N SER A 259 22.78 21.46 21.70
CA SER A 259 23.86 22.26 21.09
C SER A 259 24.77 21.49 20.11
N PRO A 260 25.56 22.21 19.27
CA PRO A 260 26.48 21.59 18.29
C PRO A 260 27.67 20.83 18.90
N GLY A 261 28.00 19.68 18.31
CA GLY A 261 29.27 18.97 18.50
C GLY A 261 30.05 18.82 17.18
N GLU A 262 31.36 19.02 17.28
CA GLU A 262 32.48 18.88 16.33
C GLU A 262 32.23 18.43 14.86
N THR A 263 32.84 19.15 13.92
CA THR A 263 32.66 18.99 12.47
C THR A 263 33.59 17.96 11.84
N GLY A 264 33.21 16.68 11.86
CA GLY A 264 33.72 15.72 10.88
C GLY A 264 33.31 16.11 9.45
N THR A 265 34.11 15.74 8.42
CA THR A 265 33.77 16.04 7.02
C THR A 265 32.43 15.41 6.64
N GLN A 266 31.50 16.24 6.17
CA GLN A 266 30.13 15.82 5.90
C GLN A 266 29.89 15.58 4.40
N HIS A 267 28.89 14.76 4.07
CA HIS A 267 28.59 14.39 2.69
C HIS A 267 27.08 14.31 2.42
N SER A 268 26.68 14.58 1.18
CA SER A 268 25.33 14.32 0.69
C SER A 268 25.00 12.83 0.68
N GLN A 269 23.73 12.51 0.41
CA GLN A 269 23.38 11.19 -0.13
C GLN A 269 23.85 11.08 -1.59
N ARG A 270 23.89 9.86 -2.12
CA ARG A 270 24.19 9.64 -3.54
C ARG A 270 23.14 10.32 -4.42
N VAL A 271 23.58 11.17 -5.35
CA VAL A 271 22.69 11.94 -6.25
C VAL A 271 22.17 11.00 -7.35
N THR A 272 20.93 10.51 -7.22
CA THR A 272 20.39 9.53 -8.18
C THR A 272 19.91 10.21 -9.47
N ALA A 273 19.70 9.43 -10.54
CA ALA A 273 19.12 9.94 -11.78
C ALA A 273 17.74 10.60 -11.55
N ALA A 274 16.92 10.02 -10.67
CA ALA A 274 15.63 10.59 -10.27
C ALA A 274 15.77 11.94 -9.54
N ASP A 275 16.90 12.19 -8.88
CA ASP A 275 17.19 13.44 -8.17
C ASP A 275 17.61 14.55 -9.13
N LYS A 276 18.42 14.22 -10.14
CA LYS A 276 18.71 15.13 -11.26
C LYS A 276 17.43 15.53 -12.01
N THR A 277 16.58 14.55 -12.37
CA THR A 277 15.27 14.81 -13.00
C THR A 277 14.33 15.63 -12.12
N SER A 278 14.39 15.43 -10.80
CA SER A 278 13.60 16.18 -9.81
C SER A 278 14.19 17.55 -9.46
N GLY A 279 15.43 17.86 -9.86
CA GLY A 279 16.14 19.10 -9.54
C GLY A 279 16.50 19.24 -8.05
N ILE A 280 16.87 18.15 -7.38
CA ILE A 280 17.14 18.12 -5.92
C ILE A 280 18.45 17.42 -5.53
N ILE A 281 18.99 17.79 -4.37
CA ILE A 281 20.01 17.05 -3.60
C ILE A 281 19.41 16.66 -2.25
N ARG A 282 19.77 15.49 -1.70
CA ARG A 282 19.37 15.06 -0.34
C ARG A 282 20.54 15.02 0.63
N PHE A 283 20.28 15.43 1.86
CA PHE A 283 21.27 15.43 2.93
C PHE A 283 20.87 14.52 4.11
N PRO A 284 21.81 13.77 4.73
CA PRO A 284 21.54 13.03 5.95
C PRO A 284 21.36 13.96 7.17
N LYS A 285 20.83 13.45 8.30
CA LYS A 285 20.46 14.24 9.49
C LYS A 285 21.58 15.18 9.95
N GLN A 286 22.81 14.67 10.02
CA GLN A 286 23.99 15.35 10.54
C GLN A 286 24.32 16.67 9.81
N VAL A 287 23.85 16.82 8.56
CA VAL A 287 24.15 17.97 7.70
C VAL A 287 23.28 19.19 7.98
N LYS A 288 22.14 19.01 8.64
CA LYS A 288 21.17 20.10 8.84
C LYS A 288 21.73 21.25 9.65
N ILE A 289 22.70 20.98 10.51
CA ILE A 289 23.41 21.98 11.32
C ILE A 289 24.23 22.99 10.49
N LEU A 290 24.40 22.74 9.18
CA LEU A 290 25.03 23.66 8.23
C LEU A 290 24.02 24.53 7.46
N PHE A 291 22.72 24.35 7.68
CA PHE A 291 21.63 25.01 6.97
C PHE A 291 20.59 25.57 7.98
N PRO A 292 19.62 26.39 7.53
CA PRO A 292 18.52 26.84 8.38
C PRO A 292 17.66 25.68 8.92
N ASP A 293 17.13 25.86 10.12
CA ASP A 293 16.22 24.94 10.82
C ASP A 293 14.80 24.89 10.22
N THR A 294 14.46 25.94 9.47
CA THR A 294 13.19 26.25 8.83
C THR A 294 13.31 26.25 7.30
N LYS A 295 12.20 25.98 6.61
CA LYS A 295 12.15 25.95 5.13
C LYS A 295 12.35 27.36 4.57
N SER A 296 13.41 27.55 3.80
CA SER A 296 13.93 28.87 3.40
C SER A 296 14.56 28.82 2.00
N GLU A 297 14.85 29.97 1.41
CA GLU A 297 15.83 30.05 0.32
C GLU A 297 17.25 30.11 0.88
N VAL A 298 18.19 29.46 0.20
CA VAL A 298 19.62 29.48 0.54
C VAL A 298 20.46 29.68 -0.72
N GLU A 299 21.62 30.31 -0.55
CA GLU A 299 22.67 30.38 -1.57
C GLU A 299 23.80 29.42 -1.18
N VAL A 300 24.18 28.54 -2.10
CA VAL A 300 25.25 27.54 -1.93
C VAL A 300 26.27 27.65 -3.06
N VAL A 301 27.48 27.15 -2.83
CA VAL A 301 28.48 26.98 -3.88
C VAL A 301 28.46 25.52 -4.31
N LEU A 302 27.93 25.22 -5.48
CA LEU A 302 27.92 23.88 -6.08
C LEU A 302 29.03 23.77 -7.12
N LEU A 303 30.00 22.90 -6.91
CA LEU A 303 31.14 22.68 -7.83
C LEU A 303 31.82 24.00 -8.24
N GLY A 304 32.05 24.89 -7.27
CA GLY A 304 32.61 26.23 -7.45
C GLY A 304 31.64 27.33 -7.89
N VAL A 305 30.43 27.01 -8.36
CA VAL A 305 29.44 27.97 -8.87
C VAL A 305 28.44 28.36 -7.78
N ARG A 306 28.19 29.66 -7.58
CA ARG A 306 27.12 30.13 -6.66
C ARG A 306 25.75 29.88 -7.28
N VAL A 307 24.87 29.21 -6.55
CA VAL A 307 23.52 28.86 -6.98
C VAL A 307 22.53 29.02 -5.82
N ARG A 308 21.32 29.49 -6.13
CA ARG A 308 20.22 29.61 -5.17
C ARG A 308 19.25 28.44 -5.27
N GLY A 309 18.56 28.15 -4.18
CA GLY A 309 17.46 27.19 -4.18
C GLY A 309 16.73 27.09 -2.85
N THR A 310 15.60 26.38 -2.85
CA THR A 310 14.80 26.17 -1.64
C THR A 310 15.39 25.03 -0.82
N TYR A 311 15.74 25.31 0.43
CA TYR A 311 16.08 24.30 1.42
C TYR A 311 14.83 23.89 2.22
N ASP A 312 14.67 22.59 2.39
CA ASP A 312 13.59 21.93 3.13
C ASP A 312 14.24 21.03 4.21
N PRO A 313 14.31 21.49 5.48
CA PRO A 313 14.98 20.76 6.55
C PRO A 313 14.30 19.44 6.90
N ARG A 314 12.98 19.30 6.66
CA ARG A 314 12.17 18.14 7.09
C ARG A 314 12.38 17.77 8.56
N THR A 315 12.50 18.80 9.38
CA THR A 315 12.22 18.83 10.80
C THR A 315 10.70 18.67 10.99
N GLY A 316 10.28 17.82 11.93
CA GLY A 316 8.89 17.46 12.15
C GLY A 316 8.78 16.35 13.20
N PRO A 317 7.75 16.36 14.05
CA PRO A 317 7.75 15.64 15.34
C PRO A 317 7.89 14.12 15.20
N ASP A 318 7.19 13.52 14.22
CA ASP A 318 7.01 12.07 14.11
C ASP A 318 8.32 11.29 13.88
N ARG A 319 9.20 11.86 13.05
CA ARG A 319 10.57 11.40 12.82
C ARG A 319 11.29 12.35 11.89
N GLU A 320 12.46 12.78 12.31
CA GLU A 320 13.35 13.58 11.50
C GLU A 320 13.76 12.88 10.18
N ARG A 321 13.48 13.53 9.04
CA ARG A 321 13.78 13.00 7.71
C ARG A 321 15.05 13.65 7.13
N SER A 322 15.59 13.06 6.07
CA SER A 322 16.66 13.66 5.26
C SER A 322 16.22 15.01 4.68
N ALA A 323 16.99 16.07 4.91
CA ALA A 323 16.72 17.38 4.31
C ALA A 323 16.90 17.34 2.79
N VAL A 324 16.27 18.29 2.09
CA VAL A 324 16.29 18.41 0.64
C VAL A 324 16.62 19.84 0.23
N LEU A 325 17.58 20.00 -0.69
CA LEU A 325 17.86 21.26 -1.36
C LEU A 325 17.39 21.17 -2.81
N ARG A 326 16.53 22.09 -3.23
CA ARG A 326 15.98 22.17 -4.58
C ARG A 326 16.69 23.26 -5.38
N LEU A 327 17.56 22.85 -6.30
CA LEU A 327 18.36 23.74 -7.16
C LEU A 327 17.81 23.84 -8.60
N GLY A 328 16.86 22.99 -8.99
CA GLY A 328 16.38 22.89 -10.37
C GLY A 328 17.19 21.91 -11.22
N ARG A 329 16.66 21.53 -12.39
CA ARG A 329 17.25 20.45 -13.23
C ARG A 329 18.55 20.87 -13.90
N ALA A 330 18.58 22.05 -14.53
CA ALA A 330 19.74 22.58 -15.25
C ALA A 330 20.98 22.68 -14.34
N THR A 331 20.77 23.19 -13.12
CA THR A 331 21.79 23.36 -12.07
C THR A 331 22.45 22.05 -11.63
N LEU A 332 21.80 20.90 -11.84
CA LEU A 332 22.34 19.58 -11.50
C LEU A 332 22.90 18.81 -12.71
N VAL A 333 22.95 19.40 -13.91
CA VAL A 333 23.50 18.73 -15.10
C VAL A 333 24.97 18.33 -14.88
N SER A 334 25.76 19.21 -14.26
CA SER A 334 27.19 19.03 -13.96
C SER A 334 27.51 17.97 -12.90
N VAL A 335 26.62 17.75 -11.93
CA VAL A 335 26.82 16.76 -10.85
C VAL A 335 26.71 15.34 -11.40
N ARG A 336 27.64 14.44 -11.09
CA ARG A 336 27.64 13.09 -11.66
C ARG A 336 26.56 12.22 -10.99
N THR A 337 25.97 11.30 -11.76
CA THR A 337 25.00 10.36 -11.21
C THR A 337 25.70 9.40 -10.24
N ASN A 338 25.05 9.12 -9.11
CA ASN A 338 25.52 8.26 -8.01
C ASN A 338 26.67 8.84 -7.14
N GLU A 339 27.09 10.07 -7.41
CA GLU A 339 28.11 10.84 -6.69
C GLU A 339 27.65 11.29 -5.30
N ARG A 340 28.59 11.53 -4.38
CA ARG A 340 28.33 12.14 -3.07
C ARG A 340 29.13 13.42 -2.95
N LEU A 341 28.45 14.55 -2.90
CA LEU A 341 29.07 15.87 -2.73
C LEU A 341 29.57 16.01 -1.30
N THR A 342 30.75 16.57 -1.15
CA THR A 342 31.39 16.94 0.12
C THR A 342 30.84 18.27 0.58
N ILE A 343 30.49 18.37 1.86
CA ILE A 343 29.74 19.51 2.40
C ILE A 343 30.59 20.21 3.44
N ARG A 344 30.85 21.49 3.20
CA ARG A 344 31.74 22.34 4.02
C ARG A 344 31.09 23.71 4.25
N ARG A 345 31.27 24.27 5.44
CA ARG A 345 30.90 25.66 5.72
C ARG A 345 32.08 26.57 5.35
N GLY A 346 31.85 27.51 4.44
CA GLY A 346 32.82 28.54 4.08
C GLY A 346 32.87 29.65 5.11
N ALA A 347 33.95 30.43 5.11
CA ALA A 347 34.19 31.52 6.07
C ALA A 347 33.09 32.59 6.12
N SER A 348 32.32 32.77 5.03
CA SER A 348 31.18 33.70 4.96
C SER A 348 29.85 33.08 5.42
N GLY A 349 29.87 31.92 6.08
CA GLY A 349 28.69 31.13 6.42
C GLY A 349 28.06 30.35 5.25
N SER A 350 28.50 30.60 4.00
CA SER A 350 28.01 29.92 2.79
C SER A 350 28.35 28.43 2.78
N VAL A 351 27.42 27.58 2.35
CA VAL A 351 27.66 26.13 2.24
C VAL A 351 28.27 25.80 0.88
N ARG A 352 29.37 25.06 0.88
CA ARG A 352 29.99 24.47 -0.32
C ARG A 352 29.58 23.01 -0.48
N LEU A 353 29.38 22.62 -1.73
CA LEU A 353 28.99 21.30 -2.22
C LEU A 353 30.00 20.91 -3.31
N ASP A 354 31.09 20.27 -2.89
CA ASP A 354 32.29 19.96 -3.69
C ASP A 354 32.35 18.47 -4.11
#